data_AF-A0A9E4UFW6-F1
#
_entry.id   AF-A0A9E4UFW6-F1
#
_cell.length_a   1.000
_cell.length_b   1.000
_cell.length_c   1.000
_cell.angle_alpha   90.00
_cell.angle_beta   90.00
_cell.angle_gamma   90.00
#
_symmetry.space_group_name_H-M   'P 1'
#
loop_
_entity.id
_entity.type
_entity.pdbx_description
1 polymer ?
#
loop_
_entity_poly.entity_id
_entity_poly.type
_entity_poly.pdbx_seq_one_letter_code
_entity_poly.pdbx_strand_id
1 'polypeptide(L)' 'EVQRAIDDAIARIIAAGRVAGTLVNDDNIAAYVSKGVRFTMTSWNAWLVRGAGEFLRKAAAGG' A
#
# COMPACT_ATOMS: atom_id res chain seq x y z
N GLU A 1 -7.09 15.22 5.57
CA GLU A 1 -6.27 16.16 4.78
C GLU A 1 -5.16 15.46 4.01
N VAL A 2 -4.22 14.77 4.69
CA VAL A 2 -3.08 14.06 4.06
C VAL A 2 -3.51 13.10 2.94
N GLN A 3 -4.50 12.25 3.15
CA GLN A 3 -4.97 11.31 2.13
C GLN A 3 -5.52 12.01 0.88
N ARG A 4 -6.24 13.12 1.06
CA ARG A 4 -6.74 13.92 -0.07
C ARG A 4 -5.59 14.56 -0.84
N ALA A 5 -4.59 15.09 -0.15
CA ALA A 5 -3.40 15.64 -0.80
C ALA A 5 -2.63 14.59 -1.62
N ILE A 6 -2.53 13.35 -1.12
CA ILE A 6 -1.93 12.23 -1.85
C ILE A 6 -2.77 11.91 -3.10
N ASP A 7 -4.09 11.79 -2.96
CA ASP A 7 -4.99 11.48 -4.06
C ASP A 7 -4.96 12.56 -5.15
N ASP A 8 -4.99 13.83 -4.76
CA ASP A 8 -4.89 14.97 -5.68
C ASP A 8 -3.54 14.99 -6.41
N ALA A 9 -2.44 14.67 -5.72
CA ALA A 9 -1.12 14.58 -6.33
C ALA A 9 -1.04 13.43 -7.35
N ILE A 10 -1.57 12.25 -7.02
CA ILE A 10 -1.64 11.10 -7.92
C ILE A 10 -2.45 11.46 -9.17
N ALA A 11 -3.62 12.08 -9.01
CA ALA A 11 -4.46 12.50 -10.11
C ALA A 11 -3.74 13.49 -11.05
N ARG A 12 -3.00 14.46 -10.51
CA ARG A 12 -2.20 15.42 -11.29
C ARG A 12 -1.07 14.75 -12.08
N ILE A 13 -0.35 13.80 -11.47
CA ILE A 13 0.73 13.06 -12.14
C ILE A 13 0.17 12.26 -13.32
N ILE A 14 -0.96 11.57 -13.11
CA ILE A 14 -1.64 10.79 -14.15
C ILE A 14 -2.16 11.70 -15.26
N ALA A 15 -2.78 12.83 -14.91
CA ALA A 15 -3.28 13.80 -15.90
C ALA A 15 -2.15 14.40 -16.76
N ALA A 16 -0.94 14.48 -16.23
CA ALA A 16 0.26 14.89 -16.97
C ALA A 16 0.86 13.76 -17.85
N GLY A 17 0.20 12.61 -17.97
CA GLY A 17 0.66 11.46 -18.76
C GLY A 17 1.85 10.72 -18.15
N ARG A 18 2.14 10.91 -16.84
CA ARG A 18 3.27 10.29 -16.15
C ARG A 18 2.83 9.10 -15.29
N VAL A 19 3.78 8.25 -14.95
CA VAL A 19 3.55 7.11 -14.05
C VAL A 19 3.53 7.58 -12.60
N ALA A 20 2.37 7.52 -11.97
CA ALA A 20 2.23 7.77 -10.53
C ALA A 20 2.72 6.56 -9.71
N GLY A 21 3.40 6.87 -8.60
CA GLY A 21 3.85 5.90 -7.63
C GLY A 21 3.59 6.32 -6.20
N THR A 22 3.41 5.37 -5.30
CA THR A 22 3.19 5.62 -3.87
C THR A 22 3.59 4.43 -2.98
N LEU A 23 3.71 4.67 -1.68
CA LEU A 23 3.83 3.60 -0.70
C LEU A 23 2.48 2.96 -0.42
N VAL A 24 2.47 1.63 -0.35
CA VAL A 24 1.27 0.82 -0.08
C VAL A 24 1.53 -0.20 1.02
N ASN A 25 0.45 -0.76 1.54
CA ASN A 25 0.43 -1.94 2.39
C ASN A 25 -0.70 -2.88 1.92
N ASP A 26 -0.87 -4.01 2.61
CA ASP A 26 -1.86 -5.02 2.25
C ASP A 26 -3.31 -4.49 2.27
N ASP A 27 -3.59 -3.47 3.10
CA ASP A 27 -4.92 -2.89 3.26
C ASP A 27 -5.30 -1.95 2.12
N ASN A 28 -4.33 -1.29 1.48
CA ASN A 28 -4.60 -0.16 0.58
C ASN A 28 -4.07 -0.33 -0.85
N ILE A 29 -3.31 -1.39 -1.13
CA ILE A 29 -2.75 -1.63 -2.46
C ILE A 29 -3.83 -1.65 -3.56
N ALA A 30 -4.95 -2.33 -3.33
CA ALA A 30 -6.05 -2.42 -4.29
C ALA A 30 -6.66 -1.06 -4.62
N ALA A 31 -6.80 -0.19 -3.61
CA ALA A 31 -7.35 1.15 -3.77
C ALA A 31 -6.42 2.08 -4.57
N TYR A 32 -5.10 1.96 -4.40
CA TYR A 32 -4.15 2.77 -5.19
C TYR A 32 -3.99 2.27 -6.62
N VAL A 33 -4.01 0.95 -6.83
CA VAL A 33 -3.99 0.36 -8.17
C VAL A 33 -5.24 0.75 -8.97
N SER A 34 -6.43 0.75 -8.34
CA SER A 34 -7.66 1.17 -9.01
C SER A 34 -7.68 2.65 -9.38
N LYS A 35 -6.93 3.50 -8.65
CA LYS A 35 -6.68 4.91 -8.98
C LYS A 35 -5.67 5.11 -10.12
N GLY A 36 -5.09 4.05 -10.66
CA GLY A 36 -4.15 4.11 -11.79
C GLY A 36 -2.67 4.23 -11.39
N VAL A 37 -2.33 4.07 -10.12
CA VAL A 37 -0.93 3.94 -9.67
C VAL A 37 -0.31 2.68 -10.29
N ARG A 38 0.92 2.81 -10.83
CA ARG A 38 1.64 1.67 -11.45
C ARG A 38 3.02 1.39 -10.88
N PHE A 39 3.52 2.24 -9.99
CA PHE A 39 4.78 2.03 -9.30
C PHE A 39 4.54 2.01 -7.78
N THR A 40 4.64 0.85 -7.15
CA THR A 40 4.32 0.71 -5.72
C THR A 40 5.52 0.21 -4.93
N MET A 41 5.63 0.70 -3.70
CA MET A 41 6.63 0.20 -2.73
C MET A 41 5.93 -0.14 -1.43
N THR A 42 6.21 -1.30 -0.87
CA THR A 42 5.82 -1.65 0.50
C THR A 42 7.02 -1.59 1.42
N SER A 43 6.82 -1.18 2.68
CA SER A 43 7.89 -1.21 3.68
C SER A 43 8.19 -2.66 4.06
N TRP A 44 9.40 -3.13 3.73
CA TRP A 44 9.85 -4.49 4.05
C TRP A 44 9.73 -4.82 5.53
N ASN A 45 10.27 -3.95 6.40
CA ASN A 45 10.26 -4.19 7.85
C ASN A 45 8.84 -4.26 8.41
N ALA A 46 7.95 -3.34 7.99
CA ALA A 46 6.57 -3.35 8.48
C ALA A 46 5.79 -4.58 7.99
N TRP A 47 6.04 -5.01 6.75
CA TRP A 47 5.45 -6.21 6.18
C TRP A 47 5.94 -7.48 6.91
N LEU A 48 7.25 -7.61 7.14
CA LEU A 48 7.85 -8.74 7.85
C LEU A 48 7.30 -8.89 9.27
N VAL A 49 7.25 -7.80 10.04
CA VAL A 49 6.76 -7.81 11.43
C VAL A 49 5.29 -8.24 11.49
N ARG A 50 4.45 -7.73 10.58
CA ARG A 50 3.04 -8.14 10.49
C ARG A 50 2.93 -9.63 10.15
N GLY A 51 3.63 -10.10 9.12
CA GLY A 51 3.60 -11.50 8.70
C GLY A 51 4.06 -12.45 9.81
N ALA A 52 5.15 -12.10 10.51
CA ALA A 52 5.62 -12.89 11.66
C ALA A 52 4.57 -12.95 12.79
N GLY A 53 3.94 -11.82 13.12
CA GLY A 53 2.88 -11.78 14.13
C GLY A 53 1.65 -12.60 13.76
N GLU A 54 1.24 -12.57 12.50
CA GLU A 54 0.13 -13.39 11.99
C GLU A 54 0.45 -14.88 12.01
N PHE A 55 1.67 -15.25 11.64
CA PHE A 55 2.13 -16.63 11.67
C PHE A 55 2.08 -17.20 13.08
N LEU A 56 2.62 -16.47 14.07
CA LEU A 56 2.57 -16.87 15.48
C LEU A 56 1.15 -17.00 16.01
N ARG A 57 0.24 -16.09 15.64
CA ARG A 57 -1.18 -16.19 16.01
C ARG A 57 -1.83 -17.46 15.47
N LYS A 58 -1.55 -17.83 14.22
CA LYS A 58 -2.06 -19.08 13.62
C LYS A 58 -1.51 -20.32 14.34
N ALA A 59 -0.23 -20.31 14.67
CA ALA A 59 0.40 -21.41 15.43
C ALA A 59 -0.23 -21.56 16.82
N ALA A 60 -0.48 -20.45 17.52
CA ALA A 60 -1.09 -20.46 18.84
C ALA A 60 -2.58 -20.86 18.84
N ALA A 61 -3.32 -20.61 17.76
CA ALA A 61 -4.73 -20.99 17.65
C ALA A 61 -4.95 -22.47 17.28
N GLY A 62 -3.89 -23.18 16.86
CA GLY A 62 -3.94 -24.59 16.48
C GLY A 62 -3.47 -25.57 17.57
N GLY A 63 -3.10 -25.08 18.76
CA GLY A 63 -2.78 -25.87 19.95
C GLY A 63 -3.80 -25.62 21.05
#